data_AF-A0A517MUW2-F1
#
_entry.id   AF-A0A517MUW2-F1
#
_cell.length_a   1.000
_cell.length_b   1.000
_cell.length_c   1.000
_cell.angle_alpha   90.00
_cell.angle_beta   90.00
_cell.angle_gamma   90.00
#
_symmetry.space_group_name_H-M   'P 1'
#
loop_
_entity.id
_entity.type
_entity.pdbx_description
1 polymer ?
#
loop_
_entity_poly.entity_id
_entity_poly.type
_entity_poly.pdbx_seq_one_letter_code
_entity_poly.pdbx_strand_id
1 'polypeptide(L)'
;MTLAQKLLAGLQTSLGQTSVALTVDEGAREVNCKALQCEQLAVTVTDLTLETSELAGIDLPRIQAASQALCSRVNYLLEPISPIETDAQGCTVQMRSNPPQQDDNGCRYYELLLRRGGSVALHRYEKQPGKARVRVPAVLTHEVLGRLVDDFSQAVDGI
;
A
#
# COMPACT_ATOMS: atom_id res chain seq x y z
N MET A 1 -19.28 -8.40 -4.20
CA MET A 1 -18.01 -8.78 -3.55
C MET A 1 -17.13 -7.55 -3.59
N THR A 2 -16.57 -7.15 -2.46
CA THR A 2 -15.66 -6.00 -2.37
C THR A 2 -14.33 -6.27 -3.09
N LEU A 3 -13.56 -5.23 -3.39
CA LEU A 3 -12.18 -5.37 -3.90
C LEU A 3 -11.31 -6.32 -3.07
N ALA A 4 -11.35 -6.21 -1.73
CA ALA A 4 -10.59 -7.09 -0.86
C ALA A 4 -11.03 -8.56 -1.02
N GLN A 5 -12.33 -8.84 -1.08
CA GLN A 5 -12.82 -10.20 -1.29
C GLN A 5 -12.39 -10.77 -2.64
N LYS A 6 -12.42 -9.96 -3.70
CA LYS A 6 -11.94 -10.37 -5.04
C LYS A 6 -10.44 -10.65 -5.03
N LEU A 7 -9.63 -9.79 -4.40
CA LEU A 7 -8.19 -9.99 -4.29
C LEU A 7 -7.86 -11.27 -3.52
N LEU A 8 -8.51 -11.49 -2.37
CA LEU A 8 -8.31 -12.69 -1.56
C LEU A 8 -8.70 -13.97 -2.30
N ALA A 9 -9.80 -13.95 -3.05
CA ALA A 9 -10.17 -15.07 -3.91
C ALA A 9 -9.11 -15.32 -5.00
N GLY A 10 -8.58 -14.26 -5.60
CA GLY A 10 -7.46 -14.35 -6.56
C GLY A 10 -6.22 -15.00 -5.95
N LEU A 11 -5.81 -14.58 -4.75
CA LEU A 11 -4.69 -15.18 -4.03
C LEU A 11 -4.92 -16.66 -3.70
N GLN A 12 -6.14 -17.04 -3.31
CA GLN A 12 -6.49 -18.45 -3.08
C GLN A 12 -6.34 -19.30 -4.34
N THR A 13 -6.68 -18.76 -5.52
CA THR A 13 -6.48 -19.47 -6.79
C THR A 13 -5.01 -19.52 -7.22
N SER A 14 -4.16 -18.66 -6.66
CA SER A 14 -2.73 -18.56 -6.94
C SER A 14 -1.84 -19.26 -5.92
N LEU A 15 -2.40 -20.03 -4.98
CA LEU A 15 -1.61 -20.77 -3.98
C LEU A 15 -0.56 -21.67 -4.63
N GLY A 16 0.68 -21.56 -4.14
CA GLY A 16 1.84 -22.30 -4.65
C GLY A 16 2.45 -21.72 -5.92
N GLN A 17 1.87 -20.66 -6.50
CA GLN A 17 2.43 -19.99 -7.67
C GLN A 17 3.51 -18.98 -7.29
N THR A 18 4.44 -18.77 -8.21
CA THR A 18 5.47 -17.72 -8.14
C THR A 18 5.21 -16.66 -9.20
N SER A 19 5.63 -15.42 -8.97
CA SER A 19 5.43 -14.27 -9.89
C SER A 19 3.96 -14.08 -10.27
N VAL A 20 3.12 -13.95 -9.25
CA VAL A 20 1.68 -13.72 -9.36
C VAL A 20 1.42 -12.23 -9.64
N ALA A 21 0.57 -11.94 -10.62
CA ALA A 21 0.02 -10.61 -10.84
C ALA A 21 -1.51 -10.72 -10.86
N LEU A 22 -2.17 -9.99 -9.96
CA LEU A 22 -3.63 -9.95 -9.85
C LEU A 22 -4.09 -8.53 -10.08
N THR A 23 -5.14 -8.40 -10.89
CA THR A 23 -5.87 -7.16 -11.09
C THR A 23 -7.34 -7.45 -10.79
N VAL A 24 -7.93 -6.69 -9.88
CA VAL A 24 -9.35 -6.79 -9.53
C VAL A 24 -9.96 -5.40 -9.49
N ASP A 25 -11.22 -5.29 -9.91
CA ASP A 25 -11.89 -4.00 -10.08
C ASP A 25 -13.23 -3.94 -9.32
N GLU A 26 -13.69 -2.74 -9.01
CA GLU A 26 -15.02 -2.47 -8.49
C GLU A 26 -15.42 -1.03 -8.88
N GLY A 27 -16.19 -0.90 -9.96
CA GLY A 27 -16.60 0.40 -10.47
C GLY A 27 -15.41 1.21 -10.99
N ALA A 28 -15.12 2.35 -10.34
CA ALA A 28 -14.03 3.25 -10.72
C ALA A 28 -12.67 2.87 -10.11
N ARG A 29 -12.63 1.83 -9.25
CA ARG A 29 -11.44 1.43 -8.50
C ARG A 29 -10.87 0.14 -9.05
N GLU A 30 -9.56 0.11 -9.20
CA GLU A 30 -8.81 -1.07 -9.62
C GLU A 30 -7.68 -1.33 -8.61
N VAL A 31 -7.53 -2.56 -8.15
CA VAL A 31 -6.41 -2.99 -7.31
C VAL A 31 -5.49 -3.87 -8.13
N ASN A 32 -4.24 -3.43 -8.22
CA ASN A 32 -3.13 -4.16 -8.81
C ASN A 32 -2.24 -4.70 -7.69
N CYS A 33 -2.02 -6.01 -7.68
CA CYS A 33 -1.16 -6.69 -6.72
C CYS A 33 -0.14 -7.56 -7.46
N LYS A 34 1.14 -7.31 -7.21
CA LYS A 34 2.24 -8.16 -7.69
C LYS A 34 2.90 -8.86 -6.52
N ALA A 35 3.08 -10.17 -6.64
CA ALA A 35 3.69 -10.99 -5.61
C ALA A 35 4.71 -11.98 -6.21
N LEU A 36 5.80 -12.20 -5.49
CA LEU A 36 6.81 -13.18 -5.87
C LEU A 36 6.36 -14.61 -5.55
N GLN A 37 5.59 -14.79 -4.47
CA GLN A 37 5.13 -16.09 -4.00
C GLN A 37 3.82 -15.92 -3.25
N CYS A 38 2.89 -16.86 -3.48
CA CYS A 38 1.63 -16.95 -2.74
C CYS A 38 1.57 -18.29 -2.00
N GLU A 39 1.42 -18.25 -0.68
CA GLU A 39 1.37 -19.39 0.20
C GLU A 39 0.02 -19.44 0.94
N GLN A 40 -0.21 -20.48 1.74
CA GLN A 40 -1.53 -20.71 2.34
C GLN A 40 -2.00 -19.54 3.24
N LEU A 41 -1.08 -18.91 3.97
CA LEU A 41 -1.38 -17.84 4.92
C LEU A 41 -0.74 -16.50 4.56
N ALA A 42 0.25 -16.51 3.68
CA ALA A 42 1.12 -15.38 3.42
C ALA A 42 1.39 -15.19 1.94
N VAL A 43 1.71 -13.96 1.58
CA VAL A 43 2.06 -13.54 0.24
C VAL A 43 3.27 -12.61 0.32
N THR A 44 4.23 -12.84 -0.57
CA THR A 44 5.44 -12.02 -0.70
C THR A 44 5.20 -10.96 -1.77
N VAL A 45 4.66 -9.81 -1.36
CA VAL A 45 4.19 -8.73 -2.24
C VAL A 45 5.32 -7.79 -2.61
N THR A 46 5.38 -7.37 -3.87
CA THR A 46 6.31 -6.35 -4.37
C THR A 46 5.61 -5.05 -4.73
N ASP A 47 4.32 -5.11 -5.03
CA ASP A 47 3.48 -3.96 -5.37
C ASP A 47 2.04 -4.22 -4.92
N LEU A 48 1.45 -3.26 -4.22
CA LEU A 48 0.02 -3.19 -3.96
C LEU A 48 -0.44 -1.77 -4.22
N THR A 49 -1.27 -1.59 -5.24
CA THR A 49 -1.74 -0.28 -5.70
C THR A 49 -3.24 -0.30 -5.93
N LEU A 50 -3.96 0.66 -5.36
CA LEU A 50 -5.33 0.98 -5.74
C LEU A 50 -5.29 2.21 -6.65
N GLU A 51 -5.76 2.05 -7.89
CA GLU A 51 -5.94 3.13 -8.87
C GLU A 51 -7.41 3.53 -8.95
N THR A 52 -7.68 4.83 -9.07
CA THR A 52 -9.05 5.35 -9.24
C THR A 52 -9.05 6.76 -9.81
N SER A 53 -10.06 7.05 -10.63
CA SER A 53 -10.33 8.39 -11.15
C SER A 53 -10.99 9.32 -10.11
N GLU A 54 -11.51 8.77 -9.01
CA GLU A 54 -12.13 9.54 -7.92
C GLU A 54 -11.15 10.53 -7.27
N LEU A 55 -9.85 10.23 -7.32
CA LEU A 55 -8.79 11.10 -6.81
C LEU A 55 -8.45 12.27 -7.76
N ALA A 56 -9.02 12.35 -8.97
CA ALA A 56 -8.60 13.33 -9.98
C ALA A 56 -8.79 14.79 -9.54
N GLY A 57 -9.86 15.07 -8.79
CA GLY A 57 -10.24 16.42 -8.36
C GLY A 57 -9.81 16.81 -6.95
N ILE A 58 -9.05 15.97 -6.23
CA ILE A 58 -8.75 16.21 -4.81
C ILE A 58 -7.87 17.44 -4.60
N ASP A 59 -8.22 18.25 -3.60
CA ASP A 59 -7.43 19.40 -3.15
C ASP A 59 -6.45 19.02 -2.02
N LEU A 60 -5.54 19.94 -1.72
CA LEU A 60 -4.48 19.69 -0.73
C LEU A 60 -5.02 19.42 0.70
N PRO A 61 -6.01 20.16 1.23
CA PRO A 61 -6.56 19.86 2.54
C PRO A 61 -7.20 18.47 2.62
N ARG A 62 -7.95 18.05 1.60
CA ARG A 62 -8.59 16.72 1.58
C ARG A 62 -7.58 15.60 1.48
N ILE A 63 -6.54 15.72 0.64
CA ILE A 63 -5.52 14.67 0.54
C ILE A 63 -4.75 14.51 1.85
N GLN A 64 -4.50 15.62 2.56
CA GLN A 64 -3.89 15.60 3.89
C GLN A 64 -4.80 14.89 4.91
N ALA A 65 -6.08 15.25 4.96
CA ALA A 65 -7.04 14.60 5.85
C ALA A 65 -7.18 13.09 5.57
N ALA A 66 -7.30 12.71 4.30
CA ALA A 66 -7.36 11.32 3.87
C ALA A 66 -6.08 10.54 4.25
N SER A 67 -4.90 11.15 4.09
CA SER A 67 -3.62 10.55 4.48
C SER A 67 -3.50 10.32 6.00
N GLN A 68 -3.99 11.27 6.81
CA GLN A 68 -4.01 11.15 8.27
C GLN A 68 -4.97 10.04 8.72
N ALA A 69 -6.16 10.00 8.12
CA ALA A 69 -7.13 8.94 8.37
C ALA A 69 -6.57 7.57 7.99
N LEU A 70 -5.89 7.46 6.83
CA LEU A 70 -5.23 6.23 6.41
C LEU A 70 -4.15 5.80 7.41
N CYS A 71 -3.26 6.70 7.83
CA CYS A 71 -2.24 6.41 8.85
C CYS A 71 -2.85 5.89 10.16
N SER A 72 -3.98 6.46 10.59
CA SER A 72 -4.66 6.04 11.82
C SER A 72 -5.26 4.62 11.74
N ARG A 73 -5.70 4.22 10.53
CA ARG A 73 -6.27 2.88 10.27
C ARG A 73 -5.20 1.81 10.09
N VAL A 74 -4.10 2.16 9.40
CA VAL A 74 -2.95 1.26 9.15
C VAL A 74 -2.04 1.20 10.39
N ASN A 75 -2.58 0.63 11.47
CA ASN A 75 -1.93 0.47 12.77
C ASN A 75 -1.57 -0.99 13.10
N TYR A 76 -1.68 -1.86 12.12
CA TYR A 76 -1.49 -3.32 12.23
C TYR A 76 -0.28 -3.82 11.44
N LEU A 77 0.44 -2.93 10.78
CA LEU A 77 1.80 -3.22 10.33
C LEU A 77 2.73 -3.22 11.54
N LEU A 78 3.87 -3.93 11.43
CA LEU A 78 4.86 -3.99 12.51
C LEU A 78 5.43 -2.62 12.89
N GLU A 79 5.35 -1.65 11.99
CA GLU A 79 5.79 -0.27 12.22
C GLU A 79 4.61 0.69 12.01
N PRO A 80 4.39 1.67 12.90
CA PRO A 80 3.36 2.68 12.69
C PRO A 80 3.70 3.58 11.49
N ILE A 81 2.70 3.94 10.70
CA ILE A 81 2.87 4.81 9.53
C ILE A 81 2.52 6.25 9.88
N SER A 82 3.36 7.21 9.48
CA SER A 82 3.08 8.65 9.60
C SER A 82 3.39 9.40 8.30
N PRO A 83 2.70 10.52 8.00
CA PRO A 83 3.08 11.41 6.92
C PRO A 83 4.51 11.93 7.12
N ILE A 84 5.30 11.96 6.04
CA ILE A 84 6.68 12.49 6.05
C ILE A 84 6.89 13.65 5.09
N GLU A 85 6.11 13.70 4.00
CA GLU A 85 6.22 14.74 2.99
C GLU A 85 4.85 15.00 2.37
N THR A 86 4.58 16.26 2.06
CA THR A 86 3.41 16.68 1.29
C THR A 86 3.86 17.61 0.18
N ASP A 87 3.67 17.18 -1.06
CA ASP A 87 3.88 18.01 -2.24
C ASP A 87 2.59 18.76 -2.58
N ALA A 88 2.59 20.07 -2.35
CA ALA A 88 1.47 20.95 -2.64
C ALA A 88 1.22 21.14 -4.14
N GLN A 89 2.25 21.03 -4.98
CA GLN A 89 2.15 21.24 -6.42
C GLN A 89 1.56 19.99 -7.10
N GLY A 90 2.12 18.82 -6.77
CA GLY A 90 1.65 17.53 -7.23
C GLY A 90 0.37 17.04 -6.56
N CYS A 91 0.00 17.62 -5.40
CA CYS A 91 -1.07 17.13 -4.52
C CYS A 91 -0.84 15.65 -4.21
N THR A 92 0.27 15.38 -3.51
CA THR A 92 0.71 14.04 -3.14
C THR A 92 1.17 14.04 -1.69
N VAL A 93 0.79 13.01 -0.93
CA VAL A 93 1.27 12.80 0.43
C VAL A 93 2.02 11.48 0.49
N GLN A 94 3.26 11.54 0.97
CA GLN A 94 4.09 10.39 1.25
C GLN A 94 4.02 10.10 2.76
N MET A 95 3.73 8.85 3.09
CA MET A 95 3.70 8.35 4.46
C MET A 95 4.67 7.19 4.59
N ARG A 96 5.27 7.00 5.77
CA ARG A 96 6.30 5.99 5.99
C ARG A 96 6.21 5.42 7.39
N SER A 97 6.70 4.19 7.56
CA SER A 97 7.04 3.65 8.88
C SER A 97 7.91 4.61 9.68
N ASN A 98 7.46 4.96 10.88
CA ASN A 98 8.13 5.91 11.75
C ASN A 98 7.88 5.60 13.25
N PRO A 99 8.85 5.02 13.96
CA PRO A 99 10.21 4.72 13.48
C PRO A 99 10.23 3.55 12.47
N PRO A 100 11.17 3.54 11.53
CA PRO A 100 11.41 2.38 10.66
C PRO A 100 12.01 1.21 11.46
N GLN A 101 11.86 -0.03 10.98
CA GLN A 101 12.62 -1.15 11.52
C GLN A 101 14.12 -0.94 11.25
N GLN A 102 14.94 -1.10 12.29
CA GLN A 102 16.39 -0.99 12.22
C GLN A 102 17.03 -2.34 12.55
N ASP A 103 18.08 -2.68 11.82
CA ASP A 103 18.99 -3.78 12.12
C ASP A 103 20.45 -3.35 11.86
N ASP A 104 21.40 -4.24 12.12
CA ASP A 104 22.84 -3.96 11.94
C ASP A 104 23.22 -3.60 10.49
N ASN A 105 22.36 -3.92 9.51
CA ASN A 105 22.62 -3.74 8.09
C ASN A 105 21.90 -2.53 7.47
N GLY A 106 21.02 -1.87 8.21
CA GLY A 106 20.32 -0.66 7.76
C GLY A 106 18.93 -0.51 8.34
N CYS A 107 18.05 0.16 7.60
CA CYS A 107 16.64 0.24 7.95
C CYS A 107 15.73 -0.29 6.85
N ARG A 108 14.62 -0.90 7.28
CA ARG A 108 13.50 -1.28 6.42
C ARG A 108 12.28 -0.49 6.85
N TYR A 109 11.42 -0.18 5.89
CA TYR A 109 10.18 0.54 6.16
C TYR A 109 9.17 0.30 5.06
N TYR A 110 7.90 0.36 5.42
CA TYR A 110 6.80 0.56 4.49
C TYR A 110 6.69 2.03 4.11
N GLU A 111 6.25 2.27 2.88
CA GLU A 111 5.94 3.58 2.36
C GLU A 111 4.59 3.51 1.66
N LEU A 112 3.69 4.41 2.07
CA LEU A 112 2.40 4.63 1.43
C LEU A 112 2.48 5.93 0.63
N LEU A 113 1.93 5.92 -0.57
CA LEU A 113 1.83 7.10 -1.42
C LEU A 113 0.36 7.32 -1.80
N LEU A 114 -0.17 8.49 -1.43
CA LEU A 114 -1.50 8.95 -1.85
C LEU A 114 -1.32 10.11 -2.83
N ARG A 115 -1.84 9.98 -4.05
CA ARG A 115 -1.61 10.95 -5.13
C ARG A 115 -2.92 11.36 -5.83
N ARG A 116 -3.10 12.67 -6.05
CA ARG A 116 -4.17 13.21 -6.91
C ARG A 116 -4.14 12.58 -8.30
N GLY A 117 -5.31 12.10 -8.74
CA GLY A 117 -5.55 11.49 -10.04
C GLY A 117 -4.80 10.18 -10.28
N GLY A 118 -4.26 9.56 -9.23
CA GLY A 118 -3.25 8.52 -9.39
C GLY A 118 -3.56 7.23 -8.65
N SER A 119 -3.44 7.23 -7.32
CA SER A 119 -3.50 5.97 -6.56
C SER A 119 -3.30 6.14 -5.06
N VAL A 120 -3.61 5.05 -4.34
CA VAL A 120 -3.04 4.70 -3.04
C VAL A 120 -2.12 3.49 -3.24
N ALA A 121 -0.82 3.61 -2.95
CA ALA A 121 0.14 2.53 -3.17
C ALA A 121 0.96 2.22 -1.92
N LEU A 122 1.29 0.95 -1.71
CA LEU A 122 2.20 0.45 -0.68
C LEU A 122 3.42 -0.23 -1.30
N HIS A 123 4.60 0.18 -0.83
CA HIS A 123 5.86 -0.51 -1.10
C HIS A 123 6.64 -0.70 0.19
N ARG A 124 7.54 -1.70 0.20
CA ARG A 124 8.56 -1.82 1.24
C ARG A 124 9.92 -1.45 0.66
N TYR A 125 10.70 -0.73 1.45
CA TYR A 125 12.04 -0.29 1.08
C TYR A 125 13.07 -0.78 2.09
N GLU A 126 14.29 -0.97 1.60
CA GLU A 126 15.49 -1.12 2.41
C GLU A 126 16.47 0.02 2.09
N LYS A 127 17.09 0.56 3.13
CA LYS A 127 18.11 1.60 3.04
C LYS A 127 19.32 1.20 3.88
N GLN A 128 20.39 0.83 3.19
CA GLN A 128 21.70 0.58 3.79
C GLN A 128 22.51 1.88 3.89
N PRO A 129 23.43 2.01 4.88
CA PRO A 129 24.32 3.16 4.98
C PRO A 129 25.11 3.42 3.69
N GLY A 130 25.16 4.68 3.25
CA GLY A 130 25.89 5.09 2.04
C GLY A 130 25.30 4.64 0.70
N LYS A 131 24.22 3.85 0.67
CA LYS A 131 23.57 3.38 -0.56
C LYS A 131 22.22 4.04 -0.79
N ALA A 132 21.74 4.11 -2.03
CA ALA A 132 20.36 4.52 -2.31
C ALA A 132 19.36 3.52 -1.70
N ARG A 133 18.13 3.99 -1.40
CA ARG A 133 17.05 3.08 -1.00
C ARG A 133 16.64 2.20 -2.19
N VAL A 134 16.27 0.96 -1.92
CA VAL A 134 15.79 0.01 -2.94
C VAL A 134 14.46 -0.59 -2.50
N ARG A 135 13.58 -0.90 -3.46
CA ARG A 135 12.35 -1.64 -3.17
C ARG A 135 12.70 -3.08 -2.83
N VAL A 136 12.06 -3.62 -1.81
CA VAL A 136 12.18 -5.01 -1.37
C VAL A 136 10.80 -5.62 -1.20
N PRO A 137 10.64 -6.95 -1.35
CA PRO A 137 9.36 -7.59 -1.11
C PRO A 137 8.91 -7.48 0.36
N ALA A 138 7.62 -7.41 0.58
CA ALA A 138 6.98 -7.49 1.88
C ALA A 138 6.28 -8.84 2.04
N VAL A 139 6.63 -9.59 3.08
CA VAL A 139 5.85 -10.77 3.48
C VAL A 139 4.70 -10.30 4.35
N LEU A 140 3.48 -10.47 3.87
CA LEU A 140 2.24 -10.09 4.54
C LEU A 140 1.30 -11.29 4.61
N THR A 141 0.44 -11.37 5.62
CA THR A 141 -0.64 -12.35 5.61
C THR A 141 -1.71 -11.95 4.60
N HIS A 142 -2.49 -12.92 4.12
CA HIS A 142 -3.65 -12.62 3.28
C HIS A 142 -4.62 -11.66 3.98
N GLU A 143 -4.86 -11.85 5.28
CA GLU A 143 -5.71 -10.97 6.09
C GLU A 143 -5.21 -9.52 6.08
N VAL A 144 -3.91 -9.30 6.31
CA VAL A 144 -3.31 -7.97 6.28
C VAL A 144 -3.46 -7.33 4.90
N LEU A 145 -3.32 -8.10 3.82
CA LEU A 145 -3.50 -7.59 2.47
C LEU A 145 -4.95 -7.18 2.18
N GLY A 146 -5.92 -7.99 2.60
CA GLY A 146 -7.33 -7.65 2.47
C GLY A 146 -7.68 -6.36 3.23
N ARG A 147 -7.19 -6.25 4.48
CA ARG A 147 -7.39 -5.06 5.31
C ARG A 147 -6.76 -3.80 4.70
N LEU A 148 -5.58 -3.91 4.09
CA LEU A 148 -4.93 -2.80 3.38
C LEU A 148 -5.80 -2.30 2.22
N VAL A 149 -6.37 -3.21 1.43
CA VAL A 149 -7.25 -2.84 0.30
C VAL A 149 -8.53 -2.15 0.77
N ASP A 150 -9.11 -2.63 1.87
CA ASP A 150 -10.27 -1.97 2.48
C ASP A 150 -9.90 -0.59 3.02
N ASP A 151 -8.73 -0.43 3.65
CA ASP A 151 -8.27 0.86 4.16
C ASP A 151 -7.94 1.86 3.04
N PHE A 152 -7.44 1.39 1.89
CA PHE A 152 -7.24 2.20 0.69
C PHE A 152 -8.56 2.67 0.12
N SER A 153 -9.54 1.77 0.01
CA SER A 153 -10.88 2.10 -0.43
C SER A 153 -11.52 3.16 0.48
N GLN A 154 -11.42 2.99 1.79
CA GLN A 154 -11.90 3.98 2.77
C GLN A 154 -11.12 5.30 2.71
N ALA A 155 -9.85 5.30 2.31
CA ALA A 155 -9.11 6.54 2.11
C ALA A 155 -9.66 7.32 0.92
N VAL A 156 -10.07 6.61 -0.14
CA VAL A 156 -10.77 7.20 -1.29
C VAL A 156 -12.17 7.69 -0.91
N ASP A 157 -12.93 6.93 -0.11
CA ASP A 157 -14.28 7.30 0.33
C ASP A 157 -14.30 8.57 1.21
N GLY A 158 -13.20 8.87 1.90
CA GLY A 158 -13.09 10.01 2.81
C GLY A 158 -12.83 11.36 2.15
N ILE A 159 -12.93 11.46 0.82
CA ILE A 159 -12.51 12.60 0.00
C ILE A 159 -13.69 13.39 -0.57
#